data_AF-A0A3M5WRU2-F1
#
_entry.id   AF-A0A3M5WRU2-F1
#
_cell.length_a   1.000
_cell.length_b   1.000
_cell.length_c   1.000
_cell.angle_alpha   90.00
_cell.angle_beta   90.00
_cell.angle_gamma   90.00
#
_symmetry.space_group_name_H-M   'P 1'
#
loop_
_entity.id
_entity.type
_entity.pdbx_description
1 polymer ?
#
loop_
_entity_poly.entity_id
_entity_poly.type
_entity_poly.pdbx_seq_one_letter_code
_entity_poly.pdbx_strand_id
1 'polypeptide(L)'
;MSSSTSKPSHSDALTRLAQAMAVTASALLAGCQSTASVDPASNHRAPNLAAGIKQKPIFLSHKPATPLAPPQDVWERMRQGFQLQQGNDQNPRIDQQRLWFANNPSFLENAGERGSLYMHYIVERLEERNMPLELALLPVIESAYNPMAVSRSQAVGLWQFI
;
A
#
# COMPACT_ATOMS: atom_id res chain seq x y z
N MET A 1 18.92 51.85 -67.44
CA MET A 1 19.73 50.97 -66.57
C MET A 1 20.23 51.80 -65.41
N SER A 2 19.86 51.44 -64.18
CA SER A 2 20.62 51.70 -62.93
C SER A 2 19.76 51.21 -61.76
N SER A 3 20.07 50.00 -61.30
CA SER A 3 19.51 49.37 -60.11
C SER A 3 20.24 49.89 -58.88
N SER A 4 19.51 50.51 -57.96
CA SER A 4 20.02 50.91 -56.64
C SER A 4 19.63 49.85 -55.61
N THR A 5 20.62 49.11 -55.10
CA THR A 5 20.48 48.14 -54.02
C THR A 5 20.62 48.84 -52.68
N SER A 6 19.55 48.89 -51.88
CA SER A 6 19.58 49.39 -50.50
C SER A 6 20.14 48.31 -49.56
N LYS A 7 21.17 48.68 -48.77
CA LYS A 7 21.69 47.83 -47.70
C LYS A 7 20.74 47.87 -46.49
N PRO A 8 20.42 46.73 -45.86
CA PRO A 8 19.59 46.70 -44.67
C PRO A 8 20.34 47.30 -43.45
N SER A 9 19.60 48.05 -42.62
CA SER A 9 20.09 48.69 -41.40
C SER A 9 20.37 47.64 -40.31
N HIS A 10 21.39 47.89 -39.48
CA HIS A 10 21.78 47.03 -38.35
C HIS A 10 20.64 46.75 -37.36
N SER A 11 19.66 47.65 -37.25
CA SER A 11 18.46 47.49 -36.42
C SER A 11 17.59 46.31 -36.87
N ASP A 12 17.44 46.12 -38.18
CA ASP A 12 16.58 45.08 -38.74
C ASP A 12 17.22 43.71 -38.58
N ALA A 13 18.56 43.66 -38.67
CA ALA A 13 19.34 42.46 -38.38
C ALA A 13 19.24 42.05 -36.91
N LEU A 14 19.33 43.00 -35.98
CA LEU A 14 19.17 42.75 -34.53
C LEU A 14 17.75 42.31 -34.18
N THR A 15 16.73 42.90 -34.80
CA THR A 15 15.32 42.55 -34.56
C THR A 15 15.00 41.14 -35.06
N ARG A 16 15.54 40.76 -36.23
CA ARG A 16 15.43 39.39 -36.77
C ARG A 16 16.18 38.37 -35.92
N LEU A 17 17.35 38.73 -35.39
CA LEU A 17 18.11 37.88 -34.46
C LEU A 17 17.35 37.65 -33.15
N ALA A 18 16.77 38.71 -32.58
CA ALA A 18 15.94 38.61 -31.37
C ALA A 18 14.69 37.74 -31.59
N GLN A 19 14.01 37.90 -32.74
CA GLN A 19 12.88 37.04 -33.11
C GLN A 19 13.30 35.58 -33.31
N ALA A 20 14.44 35.33 -33.97
CA ALA A 20 14.97 33.98 -34.15
C ALA A 20 15.33 33.31 -32.82
N MET A 21 15.92 34.06 -31.87
CA MET A 21 16.21 33.55 -30.52
C MET A 21 14.92 33.27 -29.73
N ALA A 22 13.90 34.12 -29.83
CA ALA A 22 12.62 33.89 -29.16
C ALA A 22 11.87 32.65 -29.68
N VAL A 23 11.91 32.42 -31.00
CA VAL A 23 11.30 31.24 -31.64
C VAL A 23 12.04 29.95 -31.25
N THR A 24 13.38 29.97 -31.22
CA THR A 24 14.17 28.80 -30.79
C THR A 24 13.99 28.50 -29.29
N ALA A 25 13.96 29.52 -28.43
CA ALA A 25 13.68 29.34 -27.00
C ALA A 25 12.29 28.72 -26.75
N SER A 26 11.27 29.15 -27.51
CA SER A 26 9.91 28.60 -27.41
C SER A 26 9.83 27.14 -27.87
N ALA A 27 10.58 26.77 -28.91
CA ALA A 27 10.65 25.39 -29.39
C ALA A 27 11.35 24.44 -28.40
N LEU A 28 12.36 24.93 -27.65
CA LEU A 28 13.05 24.14 -26.63
C LEU A 28 12.17 23.88 -25.38
N LEU A 29 11.31 24.82 -25.00
CA LEU A 29 10.40 24.66 -23.86
C LEU A 29 9.25 23.68 -24.13
N ALA A 30 8.88 23.45 -25.40
CA ALA A 30 7.84 22.49 -25.79
C ALA A 30 8.31 21.02 -25.81
N GLY A 31 9.61 20.75 -25.63
CA GLY A 31 10.19 19.41 -25.74
C GLY A 31 10.02 18.49 -24.52
N CYS A 32 9.52 18.98 -23.39
CA CYS A 32 9.46 18.18 -22.14
C CYS A 32 8.17 17.38 -21.92
N GLN A 33 7.27 17.27 -22.92
CA GLN A 33 6.06 16.44 -22.79
C GLN A 33 6.13 15.10 -23.54
N SER A 34 7.33 14.63 -23.93
CA SER A 34 7.50 13.25 -24.41
C SER A 34 7.83 12.31 -23.24
N THR A 35 6.88 12.19 -22.31
CA THR A 35 6.87 11.08 -21.35
C THR A 35 6.10 9.93 -21.99
N ALA A 36 6.80 8.82 -22.19
CA ALA A 36 6.33 7.50 -22.58
C ALA A 36 4.81 7.33 -22.70
N SER A 37 4.33 7.06 -23.92
CA SER A 37 3.05 6.41 -24.15
C SER A 37 3.10 5.03 -23.48
N VAL A 38 2.64 4.95 -22.24
CA VAL A 38 2.27 3.68 -21.61
C VAL A 38 1.02 3.20 -22.34
N ASP A 39 1.16 2.15 -23.15
CA ASP A 39 0.02 1.46 -23.75
C ASP A 39 -1.01 1.13 -22.67
N PRO A 40 -2.27 1.58 -22.77
CA PRO A 40 -3.31 1.25 -21.80
C PRO A 40 -3.80 -0.21 -21.93
N ALA A 41 -3.11 -1.06 -22.70
CA ALA A 41 -3.57 -2.39 -23.10
C ALA A 41 -2.92 -3.56 -22.34
N SER A 42 -2.01 -3.33 -21.40
CA SER A 42 -1.52 -4.40 -20.50
C SER A 42 -1.95 -4.18 -19.06
N ASN A 43 -3.24 -3.88 -18.86
CA ASN A 43 -3.92 -4.27 -17.63
C ASN A 43 -4.02 -5.81 -17.64
N HIS A 44 -2.93 -6.50 -17.33
CA HIS A 44 -3.04 -7.76 -16.60
C HIS A 44 -3.45 -7.41 -15.18
N ARG A 45 -4.68 -6.88 -15.06
CA ARG A 45 -5.42 -6.93 -13.82
C ARG A 45 -5.54 -8.41 -13.56
N ALA A 46 -4.69 -8.92 -12.67
CA ALA A 46 -4.90 -10.23 -12.10
C ALA A 46 -6.40 -10.28 -11.76
N PRO A 47 -7.15 -11.24 -12.30
CA PRO A 47 -8.58 -11.30 -12.02
C PRO A 47 -8.71 -11.24 -10.51
N ASN A 48 -9.52 -10.29 -10.04
CA ASN A 48 -9.88 -10.18 -8.63
C ASN A 48 -10.69 -11.44 -8.32
N LEU A 49 -10.02 -12.58 -8.10
CA LEU A 49 -10.65 -13.84 -7.74
C LEU A 49 -11.40 -13.69 -6.40
N ALA A 50 -11.01 -12.71 -5.59
CA ALA A 50 -11.68 -12.34 -4.35
C ALA A 50 -13.08 -11.72 -4.53
N ALA A 51 -13.41 -11.14 -5.70
CA ALA A 51 -14.71 -10.47 -5.91
C ALA A 51 -15.90 -11.45 -6.01
N GLY A 52 -15.64 -12.76 -6.14
CA GLY A 52 -16.66 -13.79 -6.34
C GLY A 52 -16.84 -14.79 -5.20
N ILE A 53 -15.95 -14.80 -4.19
CA ILE A 53 -16.05 -15.82 -3.15
C ILE A 53 -17.04 -15.34 -2.08
N LYS A 54 -18.28 -15.81 -2.17
CA LYS A 54 -19.21 -15.76 -1.03
C LYS A 54 -18.73 -16.77 0.01
N GLN A 55 -17.64 -16.48 0.73
CA GLN A 55 -17.28 -17.26 1.91
C GLN A 55 -18.44 -17.12 2.91
N LYS A 56 -19.22 -18.19 3.08
CA LYS A 56 -20.05 -18.31 4.27
C LYS A 56 -19.10 -18.23 5.47
N PRO A 57 -19.35 -17.35 6.46
CA PRO A 57 -18.50 -17.26 7.63
C PRO A 57 -18.44 -18.65 8.28
N ILE A 58 -17.26 -19.28 8.22
CA ILE A 58 -17.02 -20.54 8.92
C ILE A 58 -16.94 -20.17 10.39
N PHE A 59 -17.92 -20.62 11.17
CA PHE A 59 -17.81 -20.59 12.62
C PHE A 59 -16.79 -21.65 13.02
N LEU A 60 -15.59 -21.21 13.41
CA LEU A 60 -14.58 -22.08 13.96
C LEU A 60 -15.10 -22.56 15.32
N SER A 61 -15.58 -23.80 15.37
CA SER A 61 -15.83 -24.48 16.63
C SER A 61 -14.48 -24.61 17.34
N HIS A 62 -14.33 -23.94 18.49
CA HIS A 62 -13.11 -23.96 19.29
C HIS A 62 -12.87 -25.39 19.79
N LYS A 63 -12.20 -26.20 18.99
CA LYS A 63 -11.60 -27.45 19.46
C LYS A 63 -10.35 -27.05 20.25
N PRO A 64 -10.27 -27.31 21.56
CA PRO A 64 -9.06 -27.02 22.31
C PRO A 64 -7.88 -27.73 21.64
N ALA A 65 -6.82 -26.96 21.36
CA ALA A 65 -5.64 -27.45 20.67
C ALA A 65 -5.09 -28.67 21.44
N THR A 66 -5.16 -29.84 20.82
CA THR A 66 -4.52 -31.05 21.33
C THR A 66 -3.02 -30.91 21.04
N PRO A 67 -2.12 -30.85 22.04
CA PRO A 67 -0.73 -30.53 21.81
C PRO A 67 0.06 -31.79 21.44
N LEU A 68 0.27 -32.05 20.14
CA LEU A 68 1.13 -33.16 19.69
C LEU A 68 1.99 -32.88 18.43
N ALA A 69 1.75 -31.81 17.67
CA ALA A 69 2.55 -31.49 16.49
C ALA A 69 3.16 -30.07 16.58
N PRO A 70 4.41 -29.87 16.14
CA PRO A 70 4.96 -28.53 15.94
C PRO A 70 4.07 -27.71 14.99
N PRO A 71 3.91 -26.39 15.23
CA PRO A 71 3.10 -25.55 14.36
C PRO A 71 3.66 -25.56 12.93
N GLN A 72 2.77 -25.69 11.94
CA GLN A 72 3.16 -25.76 10.53
C GLN A 72 3.53 -24.38 9.96
N ASP A 73 2.91 -23.33 10.48
CA ASP A 73 3.14 -21.95 10.06
C ASP A 73 3.08 -20.96 11.24
N VAL A 74 3.39 -19.70 10.95
CA VAL A 74 3.35 -18.61 11.95
C VAL A 74 1.95 -18.35 12.50
N TRP A 75 0.91 -18.60 11.69
CA TRP A 75 -0.47 -18.37 12.10
C TRP A 75 -0.92 -19.40 13.13
N GLU A 76 -0.56 -20.66 12.93
CA GLU A 76 -0.80 -21.75 13.88
C GLU A 76 -0.02 -21.52 15.17
N ARG A 77 1.28 -21.20 15.08
CA ARG A 77 2.12 -20.85 16.24
C ARG A 77 1.50 -19.73 17.05
N MET A 78 1.13 -18.63 16.38
CA MET A 78 0.50 -17.48 17.02
C MET A 78 -0.83 -17.84 17.70
N ARG A 79 -1.72 -18.60 17.02
CA ARG A 79 -3.00 -19.04 17.60
C ARG A 79 -2.83 -19.91 18.84
N GLN A 80 -1.80 -20.74 18.90
CA GLN A 80 -1.50 -21.57 20.08
C GLN A 80 -1.15 -20.73 21.32
N GLY A 81 -0.64 -19.51 21.14
CA GLY A 81 -0.30 -18.59 22.23
C GLY A 81 -1.33 -17.49 22.50
N PHE A 82 -2.57 -17.65 22.04
CA PHE A 82 -3.66 -16.71 22.35
C PHE A 82 -4.09 -16.80 23.81
N GLN A 83 -4.26 -15.65 24.46
CA GLN A 83 -4.60 -15.55 25.90
C GLN A 83 -5.80 -14.63 26.18
N LEU A 84 -6.16 -13.73 25.26
CA LEU A 84 -7.15 -12.66 25.42
C LEU A 84 -8.55 -13.01 24.86
N GLN A 85 -8.85 -14.30 24.68
CA GLN A 85 -10.11 -14.75 24.06
C GLN A 85 -11.30 -14.82 25.03
N GLN A 86 -11.06 -14.74 26.35
CA GLN A 86 -12.13 -14.94 27.34
C GLN A 86 -13.10 -13.75 27.39
N GLY A 87 -14.40 -14.04 27.46
CA GLY A 87 -15.46 -13.05 27.70
C GLY A 87 -15.96 -12.31 26.45
N ASN A 88 -15.56 -12.72 25.25
CA ASN A 88 -15.86 -12.02 24.00
C ASN A 88 -17.08 -12.54 23.22
N ASP A 89 -17.72 -13.61 23.70
CA ASP A 89 -18.70 -14.40 22.92
C ASP A 89 -20.05 -13.71 22.67
N GLN A 90 -20.30 -12.55 23.31
CA GLN A 90 -21.58 -11.84 23.23
C GLN A 90 -21.42 -10.32 23.07
N ASN A 91 -20.43 -9.88 22.28
CA ASN A 91 -20.23 -8.45 21.99
C ASN A 91 -20.62 -8.12 20.54
N PRO A 92 -21.74 -7.39 20.30
CA PRO A 92 -22.19 -7.03 18.95
C PRO A 92 -21.15 -6.25 18.14
N ARG A 93 -20.27 -5.48 18.79
CA ARG A 93 -19.18 -4.74 18.13
C ARG A 93 -18.13 -5.69 17.55
N ILE A 94 -17.84 -6.80 18.24
CA ILE A 94 -16.91 -7.84 17.75
C ILE A 94 -17.52 -8.52 16.53
N ASP A 95 -18.81 -8.85 16.56
CA ASP A 95 -19.50 -9.45 15.42
C ASP A 95 -19.52 -8.54 14.20
N GLN A 96 -19.79 -7.24 14.39
CA GLN A 96 -19.76 -6.27 13.30
C GLN A 96 -18.37 -6.22 12.66
N GLN A 97 -17.31 -6.17 13.47
CA GLN A 97 -15.94 -6.11 12.96
C GLN A 97 -15.54 -7.41 12.26
N ARG A 98 -15.95 -8.56 12.80
CA ARG A 98 -15.75 -9.87 12.19
C ARG A 98 -16.42 -9.94 10.81
N LEU A 99 -17.67 -9.48 10.71
CA LEU A 99 -18.40 -9.43 9.44
C LEU A 99 -17.74 -8.45 8.45
N TRP A 100 -17.22 -7.31 8.94
CA TRP A 100 -16.47 -6.40 8.09
C TRP A 100 -15.23 -7.09 7.50
N PHE A 101 -14.39 -7.72 8.32
CA PHE A 101 -13.20 -8.43 7.83
C PHE A 101 -13.58 -9.59 6.87
N ALA A 102 -14.62 -10.35 7.18
CA ALA A 102 -15.11 -11.42 6.30
C ALA A 102 -15.59 -10.91 4.93
N ASN A 103 -16.15 -9.71 4.88
CA ASN A 103 -16.60 -9.06 3.65
C ASN A 103 -15.51 -8.24 2.94
N ASN A 104 -14.34 -8.07 3.54
CA ASN A 104 -13.22 -7.29 2.99
C ASN A 104 -11.94 -8.14 2.90
N PRO A 105 -11.93 -9.24 2.13
CA PRO A 105 -10.78 -10.16 2.06
C PRO A 105 -9.51 -9.48 1.54
N SER A 106 -9.64 -8.54 0.60
CA SER A 106 -8.51 -7.78 0.06
C SER A 106 -7.76 -6.98 1.11
N PHE A 107 -8.45 -6.52 2.17
CA PHE A 107 -7.78 -5.84 3.29
C PHE A 107 -6.83 -6.81 4.01
N LEU A 108 -7.31 -8.01 4.33
CA LEU A 108 -6.54 -9.03 5.03
C LEU A 108 -5.39 -9.56 4.16
N GLU A 109 -5.61 -9.74 2.87
CA GLU A 109 -4.57 -10.14 1.90
C GLU A 109 -3.44 -9.09 1.87
N ASN A 110 -3.78 -7.81 1.69
CA ASN A 110 -2.80 -6.73 1.65
C ASN A 110 -2.04 -6.56 2.99
N ALA A 111 -2.75 -6.67 4.12
CA ALA A 111 -2.13 -6.61 5.44
C ALA A 111 -1.23 -7.83 5.70
N GLY A 112 -1.65 -9.02 5.27
CA GLY A 112 -0.88 -10.26 5.38
C GLY A 112 0.37 -10.25 4.51
N GLU A 113 0.27 -9.75 3.27
CA GLU A 113 1.41 -9.60 2.36
C GLU A 113 2.47 -8.68 2.98
N ARG A 114 2.08 -7.48 3.45
CA ARG A 114 3.01 -6.57 4.14
C ARG A 114 3.53 -7.13 5.45
N GLY A 115 2.67 -7.84 6.20
CA GLY A 115 3.00 -8.43 7.49
C GLY A 115 3.93 -9.64 7.41
N SER A 116 4.02 -10.30 6.26
CA SER A 116 4.83 -11.51 6.06
C SER A 116 6.30 -11.34 6.48
N LEU A 117 6.87 -10.14 6.28
CA LEU A 117 8.24 -9.81 6.66
C LEU A 117 8.46 -9.66 8.16
N TYR A 118 7.41 -9.31 8.91
CA TYR A 118 7.51 -8.90 10.31
C TYR A 118 6.90 -9.92 11.29
N MET A 119 5.87 -10.66 10.86
CA MET A 119 5.04 -11.49 11.74
C MET A 119 5.88 -12.52 12.52
N HIS A 120 6.81 -13.19 11.86
CA HIS A 120 7.71 -14.15 12.50
C HIS A 120 8.53 -13.53 13.62
N TYR A 121 9.13 -12.37 13.36
CA TYR A 121 9.94 -11.65 14.34
C TYR A 121 9.09 -11.17 15.52
N ILE A 122 7.93 -10.57 15.24
CA ILE A 122 7.03 -10.07 16.29
C ILE A 122 6.56 -11.21 17.19
N VAL A 123 6.10 -12.33 16.61
CA VAL A 123 5.67 -13.51 17.37
C VAL A 123 6.79 -14.05 18.25
N GLU A 124 8.01 -14.19 17.70
CA GLU A 124 9.17 -14.63 18.47
C GLU A 124 9.46 -13.68 19.65
N ARG A 125 9.47 -12.36 19.42
CA ARG A 125 9.73 -11.38 20.49
C ARG A 125 8.65 -11.39 21.58
N LEU A 126 7.39 -11.63 21.22
CA LEU A 126 6.29 -11.76 22.17
C LEU A 126 6.42 -13.05 23.00
N GLU A 127 6.74 -14.16 22.36
CA GLU A 127 6.98 -15.45 23.04
C GLU A 127 8.13 -15.36 24.04
N GLU A 128 9.27 -14.77 23.64
CA GLU A 128 10.43 -14.53 24.52
C GLU A 128 10.08 -13.72 25.77
N ARG A 129 9.04 -12.89 25.70
CA ARG A 129 8.57 -12.01 26.77
C ARG A 129 7.35 -12.56 27.50
N ASN A 130 6.94 -13.78 27.19
CA ASN A 130 5.72 -14.40 27.72
C ASN A 130 4.47 -13.52 27.53
N MET A 131 4.40 -12.80 26.42
CA MET A 131 3.27 -11.94 26.08
C MET A 131 2.23 -12.69 25.22
N PRO A 132 0.95 -12.28 25.24
CA PRO A 132 -0.08 -12.83 24.37
C PRO A 132 0.29 -12.64 22.89
N LEU A 133 0.27 -13.71 22.09
CA LEU A 133 0.74 -13.68 20.71
C LEU A 133 -0.21 -12.98 19.75
N GLU A 134 -1.49 -12.85 20.11
CA GLU A 134 -2.46 -12.03 19.38
C GLU A 134 -2.08 -10.54 19.31
N LEU A 135 -1.16 -10.05 20.15
CA LEU A 135 -0.64 -8.69 20.03
C LEU A 135 0.10 -8.48 18.70
N ALA A 136 0.58 -9.54 18.06
CA ALA A 136 1.10 -9.49 16.71
C ALA A 136 0.03 -9.09 15.67
N LEU A 137 -1.25 -9.14 16.00
CA LEU A 137 -2.33 -8.69 15.10
C LEU A 137 -2.63 -7.19 15.20
N LEU A 138 -2.13 -6.49 16.22
CA LEU A 138 -2.42 -5.06 16.38
C LEU A 138 -2.00 -4.21 15.17
N PRO A 139 -0.83 -4.40 14.54
CA PRO A 139 -0.47 -3.63 13.35
C PRO A 139 -1.44 -3.76 12.18
N VAL A 140 -2.22 -4.85 12.12
CA VAL A 140 -3.28 -5.02 11.11
C VAL A 140 -4.34 -3.93 11.25
N ILE A 141 -4.76 -3.62 12.47
CA ILE A 141 -5.82 -2.63 12.73
C ILE A 141 -5.29 -1.19 12.80
N GLU A 142 -4.01 -1.00 13.14
CA GLU A 142 -3.41 0.34 13.27
C GLU A 142 -2.94 0.92 11.93
N SER A 143 -2.23 0.12 11.13
CA SER A 143 -1.59 0.59 9.89
C SER A 143 -1.77 -0.39 8.72
N ALA A 144 -2.50 -1.48 8.93
CA ALA A 144 -2.50 -2.63 8.05
C ALA A 144 -1.08 -3.12 7.72
N TYR A 145 -0.19 -3.14 8.72
CA TYR A 145 1.22 -3.50 8.56
C TYR A 145 2.05 -2.59 7.62
N ASN A 146 1.65 -1.32 7.44
CA ASN A 146 2.43 -0.37 6.65
C ASN A 146 3.49 0.34 7.53
N PRO A 147 4.80 0.08 7.35
CA PRO A 147 5.85 0.70 8.16
C PRO A 147 6.01 2.21 7.89
N MET A 148 5.48 2.70 6.77
CA MET A 148 5.53 4.12 6.37
C MET A 148 4.22 4.86 6.69
N ALA A 149 3.31 4.26 7.46
CA ALA A 149 2.05 4.90 7.81
C ALA A 149 2.28 6.12 8.71
N VAL A 150 1.61 7.22 8.38
CA VAL A 150 1.56 8.45 9.19
C VAL A 150 0.11 8.91 9.29
N SER A 151 -0.42 9.05 10.50
CA SER A 151 -1.76 9.55 10.72
C SER A 151 -1.83 11.08 10.71
N ARG A 152 -3.07 11.61 10.67
CA ARG A 152 -3.34 13.05 10.79
C ARG A 152 -2.84 13.65 12.10
N SER A 153 -2.80 12.84 13.16
CA SER A 153 -2.29 13.23 14.48
C SER A 153 -0.80 12.91 14.66
N GLN A 154 -0.06 12.70 13.56
CA GLN A 154 1.38 12.43 13.54
C GLN A 154 1.81 11.11 14.21
N ALA A 155 0.88 10.17 14.41
CA ALA A 155 1.25 8.83 14.82
C ALA A 155 1.94 8.08 13.65
N VAL A 156 3.01 7.33 13.91
CA VAL A 156 3.88 6.77 12.86
C VAL A 156 4.11 5.26 12.96
N GLY A 157 4.33 4.66 11.80
CA GLY A 157 4.79 3.29 11.65
C GLY A 157 3.72 2.23 11.89
N LEU A 158 4.18 0.99 12.11
CA LEU A 158 3.35 -0.20 12.22
C LEU A 158 2.28 -0.08 13.33
N TRP A 159 2.68 0.43 14.49
CA TRP A 159 1.82 0.56 15.68
C TRP A 159 1.24 1.96 15.87
N GLN A 160 1.51 2.91 14.98
CA GLN A 160 1.04 4.30 15.14
C GLN A 160 1.44 4.88 16.51
N PHE A 161 2.74 4.90 16.80
CA PHE A 161 3.26 5.59 18.01
C PHE A 161 3.34 7.10 17.79
N ILE A 162 3.18 7.86 18.88
CA ILE A 162 3.25 9.33 18.92
C ILE A 162 4.59 9.74 19.54
#